data_AF-A0A0R2RFN7-F1
#
_entry.id   AF-A0A0R2RFN7-F1
#
_cell.length_a   1.000
_cell.length_b   1.000
_cell.length_c   1.000
_cell.angle_alpha   90.00
_cell.angle_beta   90.00
_cell.angle_gamma   90.00
#
_symmetry.space_group_name_H-M   'P 1'
#
loop_
_entity.id
_entity.type
_entity.pdbx_description
1 polymer ?
#
loop_
_entity_poly.entity_id
_entity_poly.type
_entity_poly.pdbx_seq_one_letter_code
_entity_poly.pdbx_strand_id
1 'polypeptide(L)'
;MYDALNKGMAAARGRSLGHLNADEQYDRAGLAHALQRLDQTGADAVFGPTIMLDGQLNFLYLFNQITVPRPIDADWHMPVQTCSFLFRRQIWERCPYPAEYRVVGDHVWFRRQMKLGLKLVSVRKPIGIFTWHQDDIAKRIGPHGENALTDVHRKTLRMRVAKLSFRLKHLLKGGLIPPGKLRFELFPDKSPVKTQLVSFPRLGL
;
A
#
# COMPACT_ATOMS: atom_id res chain seq x y z
N MET A 1 -6.62 16.78 2.25
CA MET A 1 -5.54 15.94 1.70
C MET A 1 -5.92 15.35 0.35
N TYR A 2 -6.98 14.55 0.25
CA TYR A 2 -7.35 13.88 -1.01
C TYR A 2 -7.71 14.83 -2.17
N ASP A 3 -8.23 16.03 -1.90
CA ASP A 3 -8.39 17.07 -2.94
C ASP A 3 -7.05 17.42 -3.62
N ALA A 4 -5.99 17.63 -2.82
CA ALA A 4 -4.65 17.88 -3.35
C ALA A 4 -4.11 16.66 -4.10
N LEU A 5 -4.37 15.44 -3.62
CA LEU A 5 -3.99 14.20 -4.31
C LEU A 5 -4.68 14.10 -5.68
N ASN A 6 -5.98 14.37 -5.76
CA ASN A 6 -6.74 14.39 -7.01
C ASN A 6 -6.19 15.44 -8.00
N LYS A 7 -5.85 16.64 -7.52
CA LYS A 7 -5.20 17.67 -8.36
C LYS A 7 -3.84 17.20 -8.88
N GLY A 8 -3.03 16.56 -8.02
CA GLY A 8 -1.75 15.96 -8.42
C GLY A 8 -1.91 14.87 -9.48
N MET A 9 -2.88 13.98 -9.31
CA MET A 9 -3.20 12.93 -10.29
C MET A 9 -3.70 13.50 -11.62
N ALA A 10 -4.52 14.57 -11.58
CA ALA A 10 -4.97 15.27 -12.78
C ALA A 10 -3.81 15.88 -13.56
N ALA A 11 -2.86 16.51 -12.85
CA ALA A 11 -1.69 17.16 -13.44
C ALA A 11 -0.61 16.17 -13.93
N ALA A 12 -0.55 14.96 -13.37
CA ALA A 12 0.39 13.93 -13.78
C ALA A 12 0.18 13.54 -15.26
N ARG A 13 1.26 13.22 -15.98
CA ARG A 13 1.22 12.79 -17.40
C ARG A 13 1.50 11.30 -17.61
N GLY A 14 1.78 10.57 -16.52
CA GLY A 14 2.08 9.15 -16.57
C GLY A 14 0.86 8.29 -16.91
N ARG A 15 1.11 7.17 -17.60
CA ARG A 15 0.09 6.12 -17.85
C ARG A 15 -0.28 5.35 -16.58
N SER A 16 0.64 5.33 -15.62
CA SER A 16 0.46 4.77 -14.29
C SER A 16 0.60 5.89 -13.26
N LEU A 17 -0.18 5.77 -12.19
CA LEU A 17 -0.20 6.67 -11.05
C LEU A 17 0.18 5.89 -9.78
N GLY A 18 0.65 6.64 -8.79
CA GLY A 18 0.88 6.16 -7.43
C GLY A 18 0.57 7.29 -6.45
N HIS A 19 0.38 6.94 -5.19
CA HIS A 19 0.19 7.89 -4.09
C HIS A 19 1.41 7.77 -3.17
N LEU A 20 2.16 8.85 -3.04
CA LEU A 20 3.28 8.99 -2.11
C LEU A 20 3.04 10.20 -1.20
N ASN A 21 3.13 10.03 0.11
CA ASN A 21 3.18 11.12 1.07
C ASN A 21 4.56 11.79 1.06
N ALA A 22 4.67 12.98 1.66
CA ALA A 22 5.90 13.79 1.59
C ALA A 22 7.10 13.18 2.32
N ASP A 23 6.86 12.26 3.24
CA ASP A 23 7.82 11.53 4.08
C ASP A 23 8.06 10.09 3.61
N GLU A 24 7.46 9.70 2.49
CA GLU A 24 7.59 8.37 1.90
C GLU A 24 8.48 8.41 0.65
N GLN A 25 9.03 7.25 0.27
CA GLN A 25 9.88 7.11 -0.91
C GLN A 25 9.55 5.82 -1.66
N TYR A 26 9.94 5.74 -2.93
CA TYR A 26 9.96 4.48 -3.66
C TYR A 26 11.34 3.83 -3.55
N ASP A 27 11.38 2.51 -3.37
CA ASP A 27 12.55 1.71 -3.72
C ASP A 27 12.65 1.65 -5.26
N ARG A 28 13.73 2.18 -5.83
CA ARG A 28 13.86 2.31 -7.29
C ARG A 28 13.78 0.97 -8.02
N ALA A 29 14.45 -0.06 -7.48
CA ALA A 29 14.46 -1.38 -8.08
C ALA A 29 13.09 -2.06 -8.00
N GLY A 30 12.41 -1.88 -6.87
CA GLY A 30 11.04 -2.27 -6.62
C GLY A 30 10.03 -1.64 -7.56
N LEU A 31 10.06 -0.32 -7.65
CA LEU A 31 9.22 0.48 -8.55
C LEU A 31 9.37 0.04 -10.01
N ALA A 32 10.61 -0.08 -10.50
CA ALA A 32 10.88 -0.53 -11.86
C ALA A 32 10.32 -1.94 -12.12
N HIS A 33 10.51 -2.87 -11.18
CA HIS A 33 9.99 -4.24 -11.29
C HIS A 33 8.46 -4.28 -11.26
N ALA A 34 7.82 -3.46 -10.41
CA ALA A 34 6.37 -3.37 -10.32
C ALA A 34 5.74 -2.83 -11.60
N LEU A 35 6.30 -1.77 -12.18
CA LEU A 35 5.84 -1.21 -13.46
C LEU A 35 6.00 -2.23 -14.60
N GLN A 36 7.14 -2.92 -14.66
CA GLN A 36 7.33 -4.01 -15.63
C GLN A 36 6.27 -5.12 -15.46
N ARG A 37 5.98 -5.51 -14.22
CA ARG A 37 4.98 -6.54 -13.93
C ARG A 37 3.56 -6.09 -14.32
N LEU A 38 3.23 -4.82 -14.08
CA LEU A 38 1.95 -4.23 -14.46
C LEU A 38 1.75 -4.24 -15.97
N ASP A 39 2.79 -3.90 -16.73
CA ASP A 39 2.76 -3.92 -18.20
C ASP A 39 2.66 -5.35 -18.74
N GLN A 40 3.46 -6.29 -18.22
CA GLN A 40 3.46 -7.70 -18.65
C GLN A 40 2.11 -8.41 -18.44
N THR A 41 1.40 -8.07 -17.37
CA THR A 41 0.17 -8.78 -17.01
C THR A 41 -1.09 -8.12 -17.56
N GLY A 42 -1.01 -6.87 -18.02
CA GLY A 42 -2.19 -6.09 -18.38
C GLY A 42 -3.13 -5.83 -17.21
N ALA A 43 -2.69 -6.05 -15.96
CA ALA A 43 -3.49 -5.81 -14.77
C ALA A 43 -3.81 -4.31 -14.61
N ASP A 44 -4.83 -4.01 -13.80
CA ASP A 44 -5.23 -2.63 -13.51
C ASP A 44 -4.28 -1.95 -12.53
N ALA A 45 -3.75 -2.73 -11.59
CA ALA A 45 -2.84 -2.24 -10.58
C ALA A 45 -1.89 -3.33 -10.06
N VAL A 46 -0.75 -2.88 -9.53
CA VAL A 46 0.30 -3.69 -8.92
C VAL A 46 0.57 -3.21 -7.51
N PHE A 47 0.83 -4.15 -6.61
CA PHE A 47 1.28 -3.84 -5.26
C PHE A 47 2.39 -4.79 -4.81
N GLY A 48 3.05 -4.43 -3.72
CA GLY A 48 4.09 -5.25 -3.14
C GLY A 48 4.39 -4.90 -1.69
N PRO A 49 5.42 -5.53 -1.11
CA PRO A 49 5.87 -5.23 0.24
C PRO A 49 6.25 -3.76 0.43
N THR A 50 6.20 -3.30 1.68
CA THR A 50 6.60 -1.95 2.08
C THR A 50 7.70 -2.03 3.13
N ILE A 51 8.76 -1.25 2.95
CA ILE A 51 9.84 -1.13 3.93
C ILE A 51 9.40 -0.09 4.96
N MET A 52 9.31 -0.48 6.23
CA MET A 52 8.89 0.42 7.30
C MET A 52 10.12 0.89 8.06
N LEU A 53 10.27 2.21 8.15
CA LEU A 53 11.36 2.88 8.88
C LEU A 53 10.80 3.71 10.05
N ASP A 54 11.64 4.08 11.00
CA ASP A 54 11.34 5.13 11.96
C ASP A 54 11.68 6.54 11.41
N GLY A 55 11.37 7.59 12.16
CA GLY A 55 11.68 8.97 11.81
C GLY A 55 13.19 9.28 11.70
N GLN A 56 14.06 8.39 12.15
CA GLN A 56 15.52 8.46 12.00
C GLN A 56 16.02 7.60 10.83
N LEU A 57 15.10 7.06 10.02
CA LEU A 57 15.35 6.19 8.87
C LEU A 57 16.02 4.85 9.22
N ASN A 58 15.84 4.37 10.46
CA ASN A 58 16.23 3.02 10.85
C ASN A 58 15.16 2.03 10.44
N PHE A 59 15.59 0.85 9.97
CA PHE A 59 14.70 -0.23 9.60
C PHE A 59 13.91 -0.76 10.81
N LEU A 60 12.58 -0.79 10.70
CA LEU A 60 11.69 -1.38 11.71
C LEU A 60 11.28 -2.81 11.34
N TYR A 61 10.63 -2.95 10.17
CA TYR A 61 10.16 -4.23 9.65
C TYR A 61 9.80 -4.13 8.18
N LEU A 62 9.67 -5.28 7.53
CA LEU A 62 9.11 -5.41 6.19
C LEU A 62 7.64 -5.76 6.29
N PHE A 63 6.76 -4.86 5.83
CA PHE A 63 5.34 -5.19 5.73
C PHE A 63 5.09 -5.98 4.45
N ASN A 64 5.01 -7.31 4.57
CA ASN A 64 5.12 -8.24 3.44
C ASN A 64 3.81 -8.45 2.66
N GLN A 65 3.24 -7.37 2.13
CA GLN A 65 1.97 -7.40 1.40
C GLN A 65 2.14 -8.04 0.00
N ILE A 66 1.97 -9.36 -0.08
CA ILE A 66 2.14 -10.14 -1.34
C ILE A 66 0.89 -10.90 -1.79
N THR A 67 -0.16 -10.91 -0.96
CA THR A 67 -1.37 -11.72 -1.20
C THR A 67 -2.44 -10.88 -1.85
N VAL A 68 -2.82 -11.25 -3.09
CA VAL A 68 -3.86 -10.55 -3.83
C VAL A 68 -5.19 -10.62 -3.06
N PRO A 69 -5.73 -9.49 -2.57
CA PRO A 69 -6.96 -9.47 -1.79
C PRO A 69 -8.18 -9.71 -2.71
N ARG A 70 -9.25 -10.24 -2.14
CA ARG A 70 -10.59 -10.22 -2.74
C ARG A 70 -11.33 -8.96 -2.28
N PRO A 71 -12.45 -8.58 -2.92
CA PRO A 71 -13.24 -7.43 -2.49
C PRO A 71 -13.64 -7.48 -1.00
N ILE A 72 -14.06 -8.65 -0.51
CA ILE A 72 -14.41 -8.85 0.90
C ILE A 72 -13.22 -8.63 1.85
N ASP A 73 -11.98 -8.77 1.37
CA ASP A 73 -10.82 -8.60 2.22
C ASP A 73 -10.59 -7.11 2.55
N ALA A 74 -10.99 -6.21 1.64
CA ALA A 74 -11.00 -4.77 1.87
C ALA A 74 -12.10 -4.32 2.86
N ASP A 75 -13.06 -5.17 3.21
CA ASP A 75 -14.14 -4.85 4.16
C ASP A 75 -13.73 -5.06 5.64
N TRP A 76 -12.48 -5.44 5.92
CA TRP A 76 -12.01 -5.59 7.31
C TRP A 76 -10.61 -5.07 7.60
N HIS A 77 -9.82 -4.77 6.56
CA HIS A 77 -8.54 -4.07 6.63
C HIS A 77 -8.22 -3.41 5.29
N MET A 78 -7.28 -2.46 5.28
CA MET A 78 -6.67 -1.97 4.05
C MET A 78 -5.55 -2.94 3.63
N PRO A 79 -5.65 -3.64 2.48
CA PRO A 79 -4.75 -4.73 2.16
C PRO A 79 -3.42 -4.30 1.52
N VAL A 80 -3.27 -3.02 1.16
CA VAL A 80 -2.08 -2.45 0.51
C VAL A 80 -1.70 -1.13 1.17
N GLN A 81 -0.41 -0.83 1.29
CA GLN A 81 0.06 0.52 1.60
C GLN A 81 0.02 1.39 0.34
N THR A 82 -0.40 2.64 0.44
CA THR A 82 -0.52 3.57 -0.70
C THR A 82 0.81 3.77 -1.42
N CYS A 83 1.91 3.93 -0.67
CA CYS A 83 3.27 4.04 -1.19
C CYS A 83 3.80 2.77 -1.87
N SER A 84 3.11 1.64 -1.70
CA SER A 84 3.43 0.38 -2.37
C SER A 84 2.31 -0.07 -3.32
N PHE A 85 1.49 0.88 -3.79
CA PHE A 85 0.39 0.63 -4.70
C PHE A 85 0.48 1.54 -5.93
N LEU A 86 0.61 0.92 -7.10
CA LEU A 86 0.67 1.61 -8.39
C LEU A 86 -0.48 1.12 -9.27
N PHE A 87 -1.14 2.01 -9.97
CA PHE A 87 -2.33 1.68 -10.74
C PHE A 87 -2.36 2.44 -12.07
N ARG A 88 -3.07 1.89 -13.07
CA ARG A 88 -3.29 2.58 -14.33
C ARG A 88 -4.09 3.85 -14.09
N ARG A 89 -3.75 4.93 -14.80
CA ARG A 89 -4.41 6.24 -14.67
C ARG A 89 -5.95 6.14 -14.71
N GLN A 90 -6.46 5.30 -15.61
CA GLN A 90 -7.89 5.02 -15.82
C GLN A 90 -8.62 4.58 -14.54
N ILE A 91 -7.93 3.95 -13.59
CA ILE A 91 -8.50 3.51 -12.30
C ILE A 91 -8.85 4.70 -11.40
N TRP A 92 -8.05 5.77 -11.45
CA TRP A 92 -8.39 7.02 -10.79
C TRP A 92 -9.41 7.82 -11.60
N GLU A 93 -9.28 7.90 -12.93
CA GLU A 93 -10.22 8.67 -13.78
C GLU A 93 -11.66 8.17 -13.66
N ARG A 94 -11.87 6.85 -13.57
CA ARG A 94 -13.21 6.27 -13.41
C ARG A 94 -13.85 6.54 -12.04
N CYS A 95 -13.04 6.74 -11.01
CA CYS A 95 -13.50 6.99 -9.64
C CYS A 95 -12.35 7.65 -8.86
N PRO A 96 -12.33 8.99 -8.77
CA PRO A 96 -11.32 9.73 -8.02
C PRO A 96 -11.39 9.49 -6.51
N TYR A 97 -10.36 9.92 -5.76
CA TYR A 97 -10.39 9.82 -4.30
C TYR A 97 -11.53 10.66 -3.73
N PRO A 98 -12.23 10.18 -2.69
CA PRO A 98 -13.26 10.95 -2.02
C PRO A 98 -12.63 12.07 -1.19
N ALA A 99 -12.79 13.31 -1.66
CA ALA A 99 -12.17 14.50 -1.06
C ALA A 99 -12.76 14.88 0.31
N GLU A 100 -13.94 14.35 0.64
CA GLU A 100 -14.66 14.58 1.89
C GLU A 100 -14.00 13.93 3.12
N TYR A 101 -13.14 12.92 2.92
CA TYR A 101 -12.44 12.26 4.03
C TYR A 101 -11.13 12.96 4.38
N ARG A 102 -10.73 12.83 5.64
CA ARG A 102 -9.45 13.35 6.14
C ARG A 102 -8.37 12.29 6.20
N VAL A 103 -8.71 11.09 6.69
CA VAL A 103 -7.72 10.06 7.04
C VAL A 103 -7.99 8.68 6.45
N VAL A 104 -9.24 8.35 6.09
CA VAL A 104 -9.60 7.00 5.60
C VAL A 104 -10.03 6.93 4.13
N GLY A 105 -9.87 8.03 3.38
CA GLY A 105 -10.36 8.16 2.01
C GLY A 105 -9.65 7.22 1.02
N ASP A 106 -8.43 6.81 1.30
CA ASP A 106 -7.67 5.80 0.55
C ASP A 106 -8.26 4.40 0.71
N HIS A 107 -8.65 4.01 1.92
CA HIS A 107 -9.32 2.74 2.17
C HIS A 107 -10.72 2.73 1.54
N VAL A 108 -11.47 3.83 1.66
CA VAL A 108 -12.77 3.99 0.99
C VAL A 108 -12.60 3.89 -0.54
N TRP A 109 -11.63 4.59 -1.10
CA TRP A 109 -11.33 4.56 -2.52
C TRP A 109 -10.97 3.14 -2.99
N PHE A 110 -10.05 2.46 -2.30
CA PHE A 110 -9.65 1.10 -2.63
C PHE A 110 -10.85 0.13 -2.62
N ARG A 111 -11.73 0.22 -1.60
CA ARG A 111 -12.98 -0.57 -1.55
C ARG A 111 -13.88 -0.30 -2.75
N ARG A 112 -14.06 0.97 -3.14
CA ARG A 112 -14.83 1.34 -4.35
C ARG A 112 -14.21 0.71 -5.59
N GLN A 113 -12.88 0.78 -5.75
CA GLN A 113 -12.19 0.16 -6.89
C GLN A 113 -12.37 -1.37 -6.93
N MET A 114 -12.27 -2.05 -5.79
CA MET A 114 -12.49 -3.50 -5.70
C MET A 114 -13.94 -3.88 -6.08
N LYS A 115 -14.94 -3.08 -5.68
CA LYS A 115 -16.35 -3.26 -6.10
C LYS A 115 -16.54 -3.03 -7.60
N LEU A 116 -15.74 -2.16 -8.21
CA LEU A 116 -15.68 -1.90 -9.66
C LEU A 116 -14.83 -2.94 -10.43
N GLY A 117 -14.41 -4.03 -9.80
CA GLY A 117 -13.71 -5.14 -10.48
C GLY A 117 -12.21 -4.90 -10.73
N LEU A 118 -11.53 -4.16 -9.85
CA LEU A 118 -10.08 -3.94 -9.91
C LEU A 118 -9.28 -5.26 -10.04
N LYS A 119 -8.52 -5.40 -11.13
CA LYS A 119 -7.62 -6.53 -11.37
C LYS A 119 -6.22 -6.25 -10.82
N LEU A 120 -5.86 -6.99 -9.76
CA LEU A 120 -4.61 -6.81 -9.04
C LEU A 120 -3.58 -7.88 -9.39
N VAL A 121 -2.32 -7.45 -9.46
CA VAL A 121 -1.14 -8.34 -9.43
C VAL A 121 -0.24 -7.94 -8.26
N SER A 122 0.44 -8.92 -7.65
CA SER A 122 1.46 -8.65 -6.64
C SER A 122 2.88 -8.92 -7.16
N VAL A 123 3.85 -8.22 -6.59
CA VAL A 123 5.28 -8.51 -6.70
C VAL A 123 5.86 -8.89 -5.34
N ARG A 124 7.04 -9.52 -5.34
CA ARG A 124 7.77 -9.86 -4.11
C ARG A 124 8.85 -8.85 -3.72
N LYS A 125 9.21 -7.94 -4.64
CA LYS A 125 10.14 -6.86 -4.32
C LYS A 125 9.38 -5.73 -3.63
N PRO A 126 9.89 -5.15 -2.54
CA PRO A 126 9.27 -4.00 -1.92
C PRO A 126 9.18 -2.84 -2.91
N ILE A 127 8.10 -2.06 -2.85
CA ILE A 127 7.88 -0.92 -3.76
C ILE A 127 8.09 0.39 -3.01
N GLY A 128 7.37 0.56 -1.91
CA GLY A 128 7.40 1.76 -1.09
C GLY A 128 8.29 1.61 0.14
N ILE A 129 8.73 2.77 0.61
CA ILE A 129 9.44 3.00 1.86
C ILE A 129 8.57 3.98 2.65
N PHE A 130 8.09 3.54 3.80
CA PHE A 130 7.22 4.29 4.68
C PHE A 130 7.98 4.72 5.92
N THR A 131 7.92 6.01 6.25
CA THR A 131 8.54 6.56 7.45
C THR A 131 7.48 6.69 8.54
N TRP A 132 7.60 5.92 9.60
CA TRP A 132 6.69 6.00 10.73
C TRP A 132 7.14 7.08 11.73
N HIS A 133 6.22 7.99 12.03
CA HIS A 133 6.41 9.04 13.01
C HIS A 133 5.55 8.78 14.26
N GLN A 134 6.10 9.04 15.45
CA GLN A 134 5.35 8.89 16.70
C GLN A 134 4.11 9.81 16.73
N ASP A 135 4.24 10.98 16.12
CA ASP A 135 3.26 12.07 16.03
C ASP A 135 2.26 11.94 14.86
N ASP A 136 2.08 10.74 14.30
CA ASP A 136 1.18 10.49 13.18
C ASP A 136 -0.18 11.16 13.39
N ILE A 137 -0.62 11.88 12.35
CA ILE A 137 -1.90 12.57 12.29
C ILE A 137 -3.02 11.63 12.72
N ALA A 138 -3.04 10.37 12.26
CA ALA A 138 -4.08 9.40 12.63
C ALA A 138 -4.19 9.18 14.15
N LYS A 139 -3.10 9.34 14.91
CA LYS A 139 -3.12 9.29 16.38
C LYS A 139 -3.59 10.60 17.01
N ARG A 140 -3.08 11.74 16.53
CA ARG A 140 -3.42 13.08 17.09
C ARG A 140 -4.89 13.43 16.90
N ILE A 141 -5.44 13.01 15.77
CA ILE A 141 -6.82 13.27 15.37
C ILE A 141 -7.80 12.31 16.09
N GLY A 142 -7.31 11.18 16.64
CA GLY A 142 -8.15 10.08 17.05
C GLY A 142 -8.97 9.52 15.88
N PRO A 143 -9.86 8.53 16.07
CA PRO A 143 -10.89 8.29 15.09
C PRO A 143 -11.76 9.55 15.05
N HIS A 144 -11.60 10.42 14.05
CA HIS A 144 -12.45 11.60 13.81
C HIS A 144 -13.93 11.22 13.49
N GLY A 145 -14.44 10.13 14.07
CA GLY A 145 -15.66 9.46 13.64
C GLY A 145 -15.55 8.82 12.25
N GLU A 146 -14.46 9.05 11.51
CA GLU A 146 -14.26 8.49 10.19
C GLU A 146 -13.96 7.00 10.28
N ASN A 147 -14.79 6.21 9.59
CA ASN A 147 -14.64 4.78 9.48
C ASN A 147 -14.93 4.39 8.03
N ALA A 148 -13.92 3.87 7.34
CA ALA A 148 -14.09 3.40 5.96
C ALA A 148 -15.07 2.23 5.83
N LEU A 149 -15.51 1.65 6.94
CA LEU A 149 -16.30 0.41 7.03
C LEU A 149 -17.64 0.62 7.76
N THR A 150 -18.21 1.83 7.75
CA THR A 150 -19.52 2.10 8.37
C THR A 150 -20.65 1.22 7.82
N ASP A 151 -20.55 0.83 6.54
CA ASP A 151 -21.50 -0.05 5.83
C ASP A 151 -21.26 -1.55 6.08
N VAL A 152 -20.26 -1.94 6.88
CA VAL A 152 -19.84 -3.35 7.01
C VAL A 152 -20.16 -3.95 8.37
N HIS A 153 -20.95 -5.02 8.37
CA HIS A 153 -21.13 -5.86 9.56
C HIS A 153 -19.96 -6.84 9.75
N ARG A 154 -18.93 -6.40 10.49
CA ARG A 154 -17.66 -7.14 10.67
C ARG A 154 -17.77 -8.44 11.50
N LYS A 155 -18.87 -8.64 12.24
CA LYS A 155 -19.04 -9.79 13.15
C LYS A 155 -19.68 -11.02 12.49
N THR A 156 -19.99 -10.97 11.19
CA THR A 156 -20.60 -12.10 10.47
C THR A 156 -19.66 -13.31 10.33
N LEU A 157 -20.24 -14.52 10.20
CA LEU A 157 -19.48 -15.73 9.88
C LEU A 157 -18.74 -15.60 8.54
N ARG A 158 -19.38 -15.01 7.53
CA ARG A 158 -18.78 -14.71 6.22
C ARG A 158 -17.47 -13.92 6.36
N MET A 159 -17.45 -12.92 7.24
CA MET A 159 -16.25 -12.11 7.51
C MET A 159 -15.14 -12.91 8.19
N ARG A 160 -15.50 -13.76 9.16
CA ARG A 160 -14.53 -14.63 9.85
C ARG A 160 -13.87 -15.63 8.88
N VAL A 161 -14.68 -16.25 8.02
CA VAL A 161 -14.20 -17.16 6.97
C VAL A 161 -13.31 -16.41 5.96
N ALA A 162 -13.69 -15.19 5.58
CA ALA A 162 -12.88 -14.37 4.67
C ALA A 162 -11.48 -14.10 5.25
N LYS A 163 -11.40 -13.67 6.50
CA LYS A 163 -10.13 -13.44 7.23
C LYS A 163 -9.27 -14.70 7.30
N LEU A 164 -9.85 -15.84 7.67
CA LEU A 164 -9.12 -17.10 7.75
C LEU A 164 -8.60 -17.53 6.37
N SER A 165 -9.44 -17.44 5.34
CA SER A 165 -9.06 -17.74 3.96
C SER A 165 -7.93 -16.84 3.46
N PHE A 166 -7.96 -15.53 3.78
CA PHE A 166 -6.88 -14.62 3.43
C PHE A 166 -5.57 -15.00 4.14
N ARG A 167 -5.61 -15.28 5.45
CA ARG A 167 -4.43 -15.72 6.22
C ARG A 167 -3.82 -17.01 5.69
N LEU A 168 -4.67 -17.99 5.35
CA LEU A 168 -4.21 -19.24 4.76
C LEU A 168 -3.55 -19.02 3.40
N LYS A 169 -4.17 -18.21 2.52
CA LYS A 169 -3.56 -17.82 1.24
C LYS A 169 -2.23 -17.11 1.43
N HIS A 170 -2.15 -16.23 2.43
CA HIS A 170 -0.94 -15.51 2.75
C HIS A 170 0.19 -16.44 3.18
N LEU A 171 -0.10 -17.38 4.08
CA LEU A 171 0.83 -18.44 4.49
C LEU A 171 1.30 -19.25 3.27
N LEU A 172 0.39 -19.76 2.45
CA LEU A 172 0.71 -20.58 1.27
C LEU A 172 1.53 -19.84 0.20
N LYS A 173 1.43 -18.50 0.15
CA LYS A 173 2.22 -17.66 -0.76
C LYS A 173 3.63 -17.34 -0.20
N GLY A 174 3.95 -17.82 0.99
CA GLY A 174 5.20 -17.51 1.70
C GLY A 174 5.18 -16.13 2.37
N GLY A 175 4.00 -15.59 2.69
CA GLY A 175 3.85 -14.27 3.29
C GLY A 175 4.49 -14.13 4.67
N LEU A 176 4.66 -15.26 5.38
CA LEU A 176 5.34 -15.33 6.67
C LEU A 176 6.83 -15.66 6.58
N ILE A 177 7.39 -15.78 5.36
CA ILE A 177 8.79 -16.14 5.13
C ILE A 177 9.52 -14.87 4.66
N PRO A 178 10.43 -14.30 5.47
CA PRO A 178 11.19 -13.14 5.05
C PRO A 178 12.22 -13.50 3.96
N PRO A 179 12.59 -12.56 3.08
CA PRO A 179 13.72 -12.77 2.18
C PRO A 179 15.02 -12.92 2.98
N GLY A 180 16.01 -13.65 2.47
CA GLY A 180 17.29 -13.81 3.19
C GLY A 180 18.05 -12.49 3.35
N LYS A 181 17.94 -11.59 2.37
CA LYS A 181 18.53 -10.25 2.38
C LYS A 181 17.56 -9.26 1.74
N LEU A 182 17.49 -8.07 2.33
CA LEU A 182 16.75 -6.93 1.80
C LEU A 182 17.74 -5.77 1.61
N ARG A 183 17.92 -5.34 0.36
CA ARG A 183 18.73 -4.17 0.01
C ARG A 183 17.81 -3.10 -0.56
N PHE A 184 17.99 -1.86 -0.11
CA PHE A 184 17.23 -0.70 -0.58
C PHE A 184 18.05 0.58 -0.49
N GLU A 185 17.64 1.59 -1.25
CA GLU A 185 18.26 2.90 -1.29
C GLU A 185 17.36 3.94 -0.62
N LEU A 186 17.97 4.82 0.18
CA LEU A 186 17.33 5.98 0.78
C LEU A 186 17.90 7.25 0.20
N PHE A 187 17.02 8.23 0.04
CA PHE A 187 17.32 9.56 -0.49
C PHE A 187 17.02 10.61 0.59
N PRO A 188 17.90 10.80 1.59
CA PRO A 188 17.69 11.82 2.60
C PRO A 188 17.87 13.23 2.01
N ASP A 189 17.17 14.22 2.55
CA ASP A 189 17.31 15.59 2.08
C ASP A 189 18.75 16.09 2.25
N LYS A 190 19.32 16.66 1.19
CA LYS A 190 20.69 17.23 1.14
C LYS A 190 21.83 16.29 1.53
N SER A 191 21.59 14.98 1.56
CA SER A 191 22.60 13.96 1.88
C SER A 191 22.81 13.00 0.71
N PRO A 192 23.99 12.36 0.59
CA PRO A 192 24.20 11.34 -0.42
C PRO A 192 23.24 10.16 -0.22
N VAL A 193 22.92 9.48 -1.33
CA VAL A 193 22.09 8.27 -1.31
C VAL A 193 22.70 7.24 -0.38
N LYS A 194 21.91 6.73 0.55
CA LYS A 194 22.34 5.71 1.52
C LYS A 194 21.77 4.37 1.10
N THR A 195 22.65 3.41 0.78
CA THR A 195 22.25 2.01 0.62
C THR A 195 22.17 1.34 2.00
N GLN A 196 21.07 0.66 2.28
CA GLN A 196 20.93 -0.21 3.45
C GLN A 196 20.84 -1.68 3.02
N LEU A 197 21.40 -2.56 3.85
CA LEU A 197 21.31 -4.01 3.71
C LEU A 197 20.87 -4.61 5.04
N VAL A 198 19.74 -5.29 5.03
CA VAL A 198 19.17 -5.98 6.19
C VAL A 198 19.14 -7.48 5.91
N SER A 199 19.79 -8.26 6.76
CA SER A 199 19.74 -9.72 6.70
C SER A 199 18.53 -10.22 7.50
N PHE A 200 17.79 -11.19 6.95
CA PHE A 200 16.60 -11.77 7.59
C PHE A 200 15.66 -10.71 8.20
N PRO A 201 15.16 -9.74 7.40
CA PRO A 201 14.34 -8.66 7.89
C PRO A 201 13.13 -9.21 8.64
N ARG A 202 12.89 -8.66 9.84
CA ARG A 202 11.66 -8.93 10.58
C ARG A 202 10.45 -8.56 9.72
N LEU A 203 9.44 -9.41 9.73
CA LEU A 203 8.16 -9.12 9.08
C LEU A 203 7.21 -8.37 10.04
N GLY A 204 6.48 -7.41 9.50
CA GLY A 204 5.31 -6.83 10.16
C GLY A 204 4.13 -7.78 10.06
N LEU A 205 3.47 -8.05 11.19
CA LEU A 205 2.25 -8.86 11.28
C LEU A 205 1.00 -8.00 11.17
#